data_AF-A0A178Z9S6-F1
#
_entry.id   AF-A0A178Z9S6-F1
#
_cell.length_a   1.000
_cell.length_b   1.000
_cell.length_c   1.000
_cell.angle_alpha   90.00
_cell.angle_beta   90.00
_cell.angle_gamma   90.00
#
_symmetry.space_group_name_H-M   'P 1'
#
loop_
_entity.id
_entity.type
_entity.pdbx_description
1 polymer ?
#
loop_
_entity_poly.entity_id
_entity_poly.type
_entity_poly.pdbx_seq_one_letter_code
_entity_poly.pdbx_strand_id
1 'polypeptide(L)'
;MLHPLLSIFTTAALLFGSFSSALPSRHVGRGDSSCTPDNIRTRVDFNGMPVADRKAYTDAVKCLMDQPSQLDPVQYPAAINRYMDYAVIHVNRTQYVHLDAFFLTWHRYFLWIYETDLQETCGYTGAFPYWDFAATASDPTAFPIFDGSEYSMSGDGIYNDTGPITLGSQLTIPHGTGGGCVTNGPFANMIAPLKFIDPTQLATGTLPADAFTYNEICLMRDLNAYVSQTYTNTTELIAAAHATNASNFELLLNGVIGSASLGIHSGAHFSVGGQMDSIHVSAQDPVWYPLHTMIDRVYWSWQTNYPDLADQLDGSTGTALNTPESPVVTLDSVEPDWGYFQLDPITVRELISTTAGPFCYQYDTVVS
;
A
#
# COMPACT_ATOMS: atom_id res chain seq x y z
N MET A 1 -62.35 -30.52 -52.13
CA MET A 1 -62.00 -31.15 -50.85
C MET A 1 -60.86 -30.35 -50.25
N LEU A 2 -61.08 -29.87 -49.02
CA LEU A 2 -60.15 -29.29 -48.04
C LEU A 2 -58.98 -28.39 -48.51
N HIS A 3 -59.08 -27.11 -48.13
CA HIS A 3 -57.95 -26.20 -47.89
C HIS A 3 -56.96 -26.76 -46.85
N PRO A 4 -55.64 -26.52 -47.00
CA PRO A 4 -54.71 -26.56 -45.90
C PRO A 4 -54.35 -25.14 -45.42
N LEU A 5 -54.87 -24.86 -44.23
CA LEU A 5 -54.27 -24.17 -43.08
C LEU A 5 -53.02 -23.29 -43.26
N LEU A 6 -53.20 -22.03 -42.86
CA LEU A 6 -52.20 -21.12 -42.32
C LEU A 6 -51.34 -21.78 -41.23
N SER A 7 -50.04 -21.49 -41.23
CA SER A 7 -49.32 -21.19 -39.99
C SER A 7 -48.31 -20.08 -40.26
N ILE A 8 -48.58 -18.91 -39.69
CA ILE A 8 -47.75 -17.71 -39.72
C ILE A 8 -46.62 -17.92 -38.71
N PHE A 9 -45.37 -17.97 -39.18
CA PHE A 9 -44.21 -17.85 -38.31
C PHE A 9 -44.02 -16.36 -37.97
N THR A 10 -44.44 -15.95 -36.79
CA THR A 10 -44.01 -14.69 -36.17
C THR A 10 -42.61 -14.87 -35.61
N THR A 11 -41.60 -14.33 -36.29
CA THR A 11 -40.26 -14.12 -35.73
C THR A 11 -40.32 -13.00 -34.70
N ALA A 12 -40.32 -13.35 -33.42
CA ALA A 12 -40.06 -12.40 -32.34
C ALA A 12 -38.55 -12.08 -32.33
N ALA A 13 -38.19 -10.89 -32.83
CA ALA A 13 -36.86 -10.33 -32.64
C ALA A 13 -36.75 -9.87 -31.19
N LEU A 14 -36.04 -10.65 -30.36
CA LEU A 14 -35.59 -10.22 -29.04
C LEU A 14 -34.49 -9.17 -29.24
N LEU A 15 -34.87 -7.90 -29.07
CA LEU A 15 -33.94 -6.79 -28.88
C LEU A 15 -33.20 -7.03 -27.57
N PHE A 16 -31.98 -7.57 -27.65
CA PHE A 16 -31.01 -7.44 -26.57
C PHE A 16 -30.60 -5.98 -26.49
N GLY A 17 -31.28 -5.23 -25.62
CA GLY A 17 -30.81 -3.94 -25.16
C GLY A 17 -29.49 -4.14 -24.43
N SER A 18 -28.39 -3.77 -25.07
CA SER A 18 -27.11 -3.58 -24.41
C SER A 18 -27.25 -2.44 -23.41
N PHE A 19 -27.50 -2.77 -22.15
CA PHE A 19 -27.22 -1.85 -21.06
C PHE A 19 -25.70 -1.73 -20.93
N SER A 20 -25.10 -0.86 -21.75
CA SER A 20 -23.83 -0.24 -21.39
C SER A 20 -24.13 0.68 -20.21
N SER A 21 -24.05 0.14 -19.00
CA SER A 21 -23.81 0.97 -17.82
C SER A 21 -22.39 1.51 -17.96
N ALA A 22 -22.26 2.67 -18.61
CA ALA A 22 -21.10 3.51 -18.39
C ALA A 22 -21.13 3.94 -16.92
N LEU A 23 -20.45 3.17 -16.07
CA LEU A 23 -20.15 3.59 -14.71
C LEU A 23 -19.28 4.85 -14.84
N PRO A 24 -19.60 5.94 -14.11
CA PRO A 24 -18.77 7.13 -14.15
C PRO A 24 -17.41 6.76 -13.55
N SER A 25 -16.37 6.79 -14.39
CA SER A 25 -14.99 6.91 -13.91
C SER A 25 -14.92 8.23 -13.15
N ARG A 26 -15.20 8.20 -11.84
CA ARG A 26 -15.06 9.36 -10.97
C ARG A 26 -13.58 9.51 -10.72
N HIS A 27 -12.96 10.35 -11.55
CA HIS A 27 -11.65 10.90 -11.26
C HIS A 27 -11.69 11.51 -9.85
N VAL A 28 -10.64 11.28 -9.06
CA VAL A 28 -10.42 12.01 -7.81
C VAL A 28 -10.25 13.47 -8.19
N GLY A 29 -11.35 14.23 -8.11
CA GLY A 29 -11.38 15.63 -8.50
C GLY A 29 -10.41 16.41 -7.61
N ARG A 30 -9.55 17.21 -8.23
CA ARG A 30 -8.69 18.17 -7.52
C ARG A 30 -9.59 19.17 -6.81
N GLY A 31 -9.88 18.93 -5.52
CA GLY A 31 -10.71 19.82 -4.72
C GLY A 31 -10.01 21.17 -4.56
N ASP A 32 -10.59 22.23 -5.11
CA ASP A 32 -10.11 23.61 -5.07
C ASP A 32 -10.12 24.27 -3.67
N SER A 33 -10.33 23.50 -2.59
CA SER A 33 -10.32 24.04 -1.23
C SER A 33 -8.88 24.14 -0.72
N SER A 34 -8.40 25.36 -0.48
CA SER A 34 -7.16 25.61 0.24
C SER A 34 -7.15 24.88 1.59
N CYS A 35 -6.00 24.34 2.01
CA CYS A 35 -5.87 23.75 3.34
C CYS A 35 -5.93 24.82 4.43
N THR A 36 -6.80 24.63 5.42
CA THR A 36 -7.05 25.55 6.53
C THR A 36 -7.12 24.79 7.85
N PRO A 37 -6.98 25.48 9.01
CA PRO A 37 -7.18 24.84 10.31
C PRO A 37 -8.57 24.20 10.51
N ASP A 38 -9.58 24.64 9.75
CA ASP A 38 -10.96 24.15 9.89
C ASP A 38 -11.22 22.88 9.08
N ASN A 39 -10.42 22.57 8.06
CA ASN A 39 -10.60 21.40 7.19
C ASN A 39 -9.42 20.41 7.20
N ILE A 40 -8.34 20.72 7.92
CA ILE A 40 -7.20 19.81 8.07
C ILE A 40 -7.60 18.54 8.83
N ARG A 41 -7.24 17.39 8.28
CA ARG A 41 -7.49 16.08 8.90
C ARG A 41 -6.27 15.60 9.66
N THR A 42 -6.49 14.89 10.77
CA THR A 42 -5.40 14.31 11.55
C THR A 42 -5.39 12.80 11.37
N ARG A 43 -4.25 12.26 10.94
CA ARG A 43 -3.95 10.82 10.91
C ARG A 43 -3.41 10.37 12.27
N VAL A 44 -3.87 9.22 12.76
CA VAL A 44 -3.68 8.77 14.15
C VAL A 44 -3.17 7.32 14.23
N ASP A 45 -2.56 6.94 15.35
CA ASP A 45 -2.12 5.56 15.57
C ASP A 45 -3.33 4.60 15.68
N PHE A 46 -3.34 3.55 14.86
CA PHE A 46 -4.34 2.48 14.90
C PHE A 46 -4.50 1.90 16.31
N ASN A 47 -3.38 1.69 17.02
CA ASN A 47 -3.38 1.12 18.36
C ASN A 47 -3.95 2.09 19.41
N GLY A 48 -4.00 3.39 19.11
CA GLY A 48 -4.62 4.43 19.94
C GLY A 48 -6.09 4.71 19.62
N MET A 49 -6.60 4.25 18.46
CA MET A 49 -7.98 4.52 18.02
C MET A 49 -9.03 3.91 18.96
N PRO A 50 -10.21 4.55 19.13
CA PRO A 50 -11.38 3.91 19.70
C PRO A 50 -11.75 2.63 18.95
N VAL A 51 -12.24 1.63 19.68
CA VAL A 51 -12.65 0.33 19.14
C VAL A 51 -13.65 0.47 17.98
N ALA A 52 -14.63 1.39 18.11
CA ALA A 52 -15.61 1.67 17.07
C ALA A 52 -14.97 2.23 15.79
N ASP A 53 -13.93 3.05 15.91
CA ASP A 53 -13.26 3.67 14.77
C ASP A 53 -12.37 2.64 14.04
N ARG A 54 -11.70 1.74 14.77
CA ARG A 54 -11.00 0.59 14.17
C ARG A 54 -11.95 -0.30 13.38
N LYS A 55 -13.15 -0.54 13.93
CA LYS A 55 -14.20 -1.30 13.24
C LYS A 55 -14.67 -0.57 11.97
N ALA A 56 -14.93 0.73 12.07
CA ALA A 56 -15.35 1.54 10.94
C ALA A 56 -14.31 1.55 9.81
N TYR A 57 -13.01 1.62 10.15
CA TYR A 57 -11.93 1.53 9.17
C TYR A 57 -11.92 0.16 8.49
N THR A 58 -11.90 -0.94 9.25
CA THR A 58 -11.87 -2.29 8.67
C THR A 58 -13.12 -2.61 7.85
N ASP A 59 -14.29 -2.10 8.25
CA ASP A 59 -15.53 -2.21 7.47
C ASP A 59 -15.46 -1.42 6.15
N ALA A 60 -14.84 -0.24 6.14
CA ALA A 60 -14.62 0.52 4.90
C ALA A 60 -13.65 -0.21 3.95
N VAL A 61 -12.59 -0.82 4.46
CA VAL A 61 -11.68 -1.65 3.65
C VAL A 61 -12.43 -2.84 3.04
N LYS A 62 -13.26 -3.54 3.83
CA LYS A 62 -14.09 -4.64 3.32
C LYS A 62 -15.09 -4.17 2.27
N CYS A 63 -15.68 -2.98 2.45
CA CYS A 63 -16.53 -2.38 1.44
C CYS A 63 -15.79 -2.18 0.10
N LEU A 64 -14.52 -1.74 0.10
CA LEU A 64 -13.72 -1.67 -1.14
C LEU A 64 -13.45 -3.05 -1.74
N MET A 65 -13.27 -4.09 -0.90
CA MET A 65 -13.14 -5.48 -1.36
C MET A 65 -14.45 -6.02 -1.98
N ASP A 66 -15.60 -5.44 -1.63
CA ASP A 66 -16.91 -5.79 -2.21
C ASP A 66 -17.22 -5.00 -3.50
N GLN A 67 -16.45 -3.95 -3.82
CA GLN A 67 -16.62 -3.20 -5.07
C GLN A 67 -15.96 -3.90 -6.25
N PRO A 68 -16.56 -3.84 -7.45
CA PRO A 68 -15.96 -4.42 -8.65
C PRO A 68 -14.66 -3.70 -9.03
N SER A 69 -13.66 -4.48 -9.46
CA SER A 69 -12.46 -3.95 -10.11
C SER A 69 -12.83 -3.11 -11.34
N GLN A 70 -12.03 -2.08 -11.62
CA GLN A 70 -12.13 -1.28 -12.85
C GLN A 70 -10.96 -1.55 -13.83
N LEU A 71 -10.05 -2.46 -13.50
CA LEU A 71 -8.97 -2.87 -14.39
C LEU A 71 -9.47 -3.85 -15.46
N ASP A 72 -8.75 -3.94 -16.58
CA ASP A 72 -9.06 -4.92 -17.63
C ASP A 72 -8.87 -6.34 -17.08
N PRO A 73 -9.95 -7.15 -16.95
CA PRO A 73 -9.87 -8.48 -16.37
C PRO A 73 -9.10 -9.50 -17.24
N VAL A 74 -8.90 -9.20 -18.53
CA VAL A 74 -8.07 -10.04 -19.41
C VAL A 74 -6.59 -9.81 -19.14
N GLN A 75 -6.20 -8.54 -18.93
CA GLN A 75 -4.83 -8.16 -18.65
C GLN A 75 -4.45 -8.43 -17.18
N TYR A 76 -5.38 -8.22 -16.26
CA TYR A 76 -5.17 -8.26 -14.82
C TYR A 76 -6.15 -9.19 -14.10
N PRO A 77 -6.11 -10.52 -14.36
CA PRO A 77 -7.08 -11.44 -13.76
C PRO A 77 -7.00 -11.54 -12.23
N ALA A 78 -5.87 -11.15 -11.60
CA ALA A 78 -5.77 -11.02 -10.14
C ALA A 78 -6.50 -9.80 -9.55
N ALA A 79 -6.93 -8.84 -10.37
CA ALA A 79 -7.73 -7.68 -9.94
C ALA A 79 -9.19 -8.09 -9.68
N ILE A 80 -9.42 -8.86 -8.62
CA ILE A 80 -10.75 -9.46 -8.35
C ILE A 80 -11.78 -8.49 -7.77
N ASN A 81 -11.32 -7.35 -7.26
CA ASN A 81 -12.14 -6.28 -6.68
C ASN A 81 -11.37 -4.95 -6.69
N ARG A 82 -12.04 -3.86 -6.31
CA ARG A 82 -11.45 -2.52 -6.28
C ARG A 82 -10.26 -2.41 -5.34
N TYR A 83 -10.29 -3.10 -4.20
CA TYR A 83 -9.13 -3.17 -3.30
C TYR A 83 -7.90 -3.79 -4.00
N MET A 84 -8.08 -4.86 -4.77
CA MET A 84 -6.99 -5.49 -5.52
C MET A 84 -6.51 -4.68 -6.72
N ASP A 85 -7.25 -3.67 -7.17
CA ASP A 85 -6.74 -2.73 -8.16
C ASP A 85 -5.52 -1.97 -7.62
N TYR A 86 -5.55 -1.55 -6.35
CA TYR A 86 -4.41 -0.92 -5.69
C TYR A 86 -3.20 -1.87 -5.68
N ALA A 87 -3.40 -3.12 -5.27
CA ALA A 87 -2.31 -4.10 -5.24
C ALA A 87 -1.73 -4.35 -6.65
N VAL A 88 -2.57 -4.49 -7.67
CA VAL A 88 -2.13 -4.70 -9.06
C VAL A 88 -1.39 -3.48 -9.61
N ILE A 89 -1.89 -2.27 -9.35
CA ILE A 89 -1.23 -1.03 -9.78
C ILE A 89 0.13 -0.89 -9.10
N HIS A 90 0.22 -1.19 -7.80
CA HIS A 90 1.48 -1.21 -7.07
C HIS A 90 2.49 -2.18 -7.69
N VAL A 91 2.09 -3.43 -7.99
CA VAL A 91 2.94 -4.42 -8.67
C VAL A 91 3.42 -3.88 -10.02
N ASN A 92 2.51 -3.29 -10.80
CA ASN A 92 2.80 -2.75 -12.12
C ASN A 92 3.69 -1.49 -12.09
N ARG A 93 3.87 -0.88 -10.92
CA ARG A 93 4.70 0.31 -10.72
C ARG A 93 5.91 0.07 -9.82
N THR A 94 6.08 -1.13 -9.25
CA THR A 94 7.14 -1.41 -8.26
C THR A 94 8.53 -0.97 -8.72
N GLN A 95 8.87 -1.13 -10.01
CA GLN A 95 10.17 -0.75 -10.57
C GLN A 95 10.43 0.77 -10.60
N TYR A 96 9.39 1.58 -10.50
CA TYR A 96 9.42 3.03 -10.70
C TYR A 96 9.02 3.82 -9.44
N VAL A 97 8.75 3.13 -8.34
CA VAL A 97 8.27 3.74 -7.09
C VAL A 97 9.01 3.24 -5.86
N HIS A 98 10.14 2.53 -6.01
CA HIS A 98 10.95 1.99 -4.93
C HIS A 98 12.43 2.12 -5.24
N LEU A 99 13.24 2.41 -4.21
CA LEU A 99 14.70 2.56 -4.35
C LEU A 99 15.05 3.58 -5.44
N ASP A 100 14.21 4.61 -5.51
CA ASP A 100 14.23 5.73 -6.43
C ASP A 100 13.74 6.97 -5.67
N ALA A 101 13.87 8.11 -6.32
CA ALA A 101 13.53 9.40 -5.75
C ALA A 101 12.02 9.73 -5.80
N PHE A 102 11.18 8.86 -6.36
CA PHE A 102 9.71 9.01 -6.35
C PHE A 102 9.07 8.33 -5.14
N PHE A 103 9.76 7.38 -4.51
CA PHE A 103 9.23 6.53 -3.44
C PHE A 103 8.34 7.26 -2.43
N LEU A 104 8.84 8.31 -1.77
CA LEU A 104 8.10 9.01 -0.71
C LEU A 104 6.84 9.72 -1.22
N THR A 105 6.95 10.48 -2.30
CA THR A 105 5.85 11.29 -2.84
C THR A 105 4.81 10.43 -3.55
N TRP A 106 5.25 9.40 -4.28
CA TRP A 106 4.35 8.44 -4.93
C TRP A 106 3.49 7.69 -3.92
N HIS A 107 4.11 7.16 -2.85
CA HIS A 107 3.40 6.44 -1.80
C HIS A 107 2.48 7.37 -1.00
N ARG A 108 2.93 8.60 -0.70
CA ARG A 108 2.09 9.62 -0.04
C ARG A 108 0.80 9.87 -0.83
N TYR A 109 0.90 10.08 -2.14
CA TYR A 109 -0.28 10.32 -2.97
C TYR A 109 -1.14 9.05 -3.12
N PHE A 110 -0.52 7.87 -3.19
CA PHE A 110 -1.25 6.61 -3.23
C PHE A 110 -2.10 6.38 -1.98
N LEU A 111 -1.56 6.71 -0.79
CA LEU A 111 -2.32 6.71 0.47
C LEU A 111 -3.46 7.72 0.46
N TRP A 112 -3.24 8.92 -0.10
CA TRP A 112 -4.29 9.93 -0.23
C TRP A 112 -5.43 9.48 -1.15
N ILE A 113 -5.11 8.86 -2.29
CA ILE A 113 -6.10 8.25 -3.18
C ILE A 113 -6.89 7.17 -2.41
N TYR A 114 -6.21 6.28 -1.70
CA TYR A 114 -6.85 5.21 -0.93
C TYR A 114 -7.76 5.75 0.18
N GLU A 115 -7.28 6.72 0.96
CA GLU A 115 -8.07 7.41 1.98
C GLU A 115 -9.32 8.08 1.37
N THR A 116 -9.16 8.76 0.23
CA THR A 116 -10.27 9.41 -0.48
C THR A 116 -11.27 8.38 -0.99
N ASP A 117 -10.80 7.24 -1.50
CA ASP A 117 -11.67 6.17 -2.00
C ASP A 117 -12.50 5.50 -0.88
N LEU A 118 -11.89 5.26 0.29
CA LEU A 118 -12.62 4.81 1.48
C LEU A 118 -13.75 5.80 1.85
N GLN A 119 -13.51 7.10 1.70
CA GLN A 119 -14.49 8.14 2.03
C GLN A 119 -15.59 8.25 0.97
N GLU A 120 -15.22 8.33 -0.31
CA GLU A 120 -16.16 8.61 -1.40
C GLU A 120 -16.96 7.37 -1.81
N THR A 121 -16.33 6.20 -1.81
CA THR A 121 -16.95 4.95 -2.23
C THR A 121 -17.62 4.22 -1.07
N CYS A 122 -16.99 4.25 0.11
CA CYS A 122 -17.43 3.48 1.28
C CYS A 122 -17.94 4.32 2.44
N GLY A 123 -17.99 5.65 2.29
CA GLY A 123 -18.56 6.54 3.31
C GLY A 123 -17.76 6.57 4.62
N TYR A 124 -16.48 6.21 4.59
CA TYR A 124 -15.62 6.29 5.77
C TYR A 124 -15.50 7.76 6.24
N THR A 125 -15.72 8.02 7.52
CA THR A 125 -15.60 9.37 8.10
C THR A 125 -14.60 9.44 9.25
N GLY A 126 -13.96 8.32 9.60
CA GLY A 126 -12.97 8.25 10.67
C GLY A 126 -11.61 8.80 10.24
N ALA A 127 -10.68 8.88 11.19
CA ALA A 127 -9.30 9.25 10.92
C ALA A 127 -8.57 8.15 10.13
N PHE A 128 -7.69 8.53 9.19
CA PHE A 128 -6.88 7.55 8.47
C PHE A 128 -5.72 7.06 9.35
N PRO A 129 -5.58 5.75 9.58
CA PRO A 129 -4.65 5.24 10.59
C PRO A 129 -3.22 5.05 10.09
N TYR A 130 -2.25 5.26 10.97
CA TYR A 130 -0.90 4.71 10.83
C TYR A 130 -0.67 3.58 11.83
N TRP A 131 0.32 2.72 11.56
CA TRP A 131 0.79 1.70 12.51
C TRP A 131 2.11 2.13 13.13
N ASP A 132 2.11 2.45 14.43
CA ASP A 132 3.37 2.65 15.17
C ASP A 132 4.10 1.32 15.39
N PHE A 133 4.87 0.89 14.38
CA PHE A 133 5.63 -0.36 14.43
C PHE A 133 6.72 -0.38 15.51
N ALA A 134 7.16 0.78 16.00
CA ALA A 134 8.13 0.86 17.09
C ALA A 134 7.48 0.54 18.43
N ALA A 135 6.24 1.00 18.64
CA ALA A 135 5.45 0.63 19.81
C ALA A 135 5.20 -0.88 19.88
N THR A 136 5.00 -1.53 18.73
CA THR A 136 4.70 -2.97 18.65
C THR A 136 5.94 -3.87 18.66
N ALA A 137 7.15 -3.31 18.73
CA ALA A 137 8.36 -4.04 18.35
C ALA A 137 8.66 -5.28 19.21
N SER A 138 8.42 -5.22 20.52
CA SER A 138 8.76 -6.33 21.43
C SER A 138 7.88 -7.56 21.24
N ASP A 139 6.61 -7.35 20.89
CA ASP A 139 5.62 -8.40 20.66
C ASP A 139 4.48 -7.83 19.81
N PRO A 140 4.51 -8.03 18.48
CA PRO A 140 3.45 -7.52 17.59
C PRO A 140 2.05 -8.02 17.97
N THR A 141 1.94 -9.25 18.49
CA THR A 141 0.64 -9.88 18.80
C THR A 141 -0.04 -9.27 20.03
N ALA A 142 0.71 -8.54 20.86
CA ALA A 142 0.19 -7.89 22.06
C ALA A 142 -0.57 -6.58 21.76
N PHE A 143 -0.60 -6.13 20.50
CA PHE A 143 -1.16 -4.83 20.12
C PHE A 143 -2.41 -4.95 19.25
N PRO A 144 -3.35 -4.01 19.37
CA PRO A 144 -4.63 -4.06 18.66
C PRO A 144 -4.56 -4.31 17.17
N ILE A 145 -3.52 -3.82 16.48
CA ILE A 145 -3.39 -4.02 15.05
C ILE A 145 -3.23 -5.49 14.64
N PHE A 146 -2.63 -6.33 15.49
CA PHE A 146 -2.39 -7.77 15.23
C PHE A 146 -2.92 -8.73 16.30
N ASP A 147 -3.78 -8.27 17.22
CA ASP A 147 -4.32 -9.11 18.29
C ASP A 147 -5.33 -10.18 17.80
N GLY A 148 -5.67 -10.18 16.51
CA GLY A 148 -6.61 -11.13 15.90
C GLY A 148 -8.07 -10.95 16.28
N SER A 149 -8.40 -9.90 17.04
CA SER A 149 -9.77 -9.55 17.40
C SER A 149 -10.57 -9.06 16.19
N GLU A 150 -11.89 -8.91 16.34
CA GLU A 150 -12.77 -8.29 15.33
C GLU A 150 -12.46 -6.81 15.05
N TYR A 151 -11.56 -6.19 15.82
CA TYR A 151 -11.16 -4.78 15.73
C TYR A 151 -9.71 -4.60 15.26
N SER A 152 -9.05 -5.69 14.89
CA SER A 152 -7.66 -5.70 14.41
C SER A 152 -7.58 -5.59 12.89
N MET A 153 -6.36 -5.51 12.37
CA MET A 153 -6.07 -5.78 10.96
C MET A 153 -5.89 -7.29 10.73
N SER A 154 -6.61 -8.13 11.49
CA SER A 154 -6.40 -9.57 11.67
C SER A 154 -5.09 -9.92 12.39
N GLY A 155 -4.93 -11.17 12.81
CA GLY A 155 -3.78 -11.60 13.59
C GLY A 155 -2.64 -12.17 12.75
N ASP A 156 -1.86 -13.03 13.39
CA ASP A 156 -0.81 -13.83 12.74
C ASP A 156 -1.39 -14.94 11.87
N GLY A 157 -0.52 -15.53 11.03
CA GLY A 157 -0.80 -16.75 10.31
C GLY A 157 -0.84 -17.97 11.23
N ILE A 158 -1.47 -19.05 10.77
CA ILE A 158 -1.23 -20.37 11.38
C ILE A 158 0.25 -20.69 11.34
N TYR A 159 0.77 -21.29 12.41
CA TYR A 159 2.17 -21.68 12.46
C TYR A 159 2.51 -22.65 11.33
N ASN A 160 3.51 -22.28 10.53
CA ASN A 160 4.05 -23.04 9.42
C ASN A 160 5.52 -22.66 9.25
N ASP A 161 6.42 -23.52 9.71
CA ASP A 161 7.87 -23.27 9.64
C ASP A 161 8.36 -23.27 8.19
N THR A 162 8.49 -22.07 7.61
CA THR A 162 9.06 -21.84 6.28
C THR A 162 10.58 -21.80 6.29
N GLY A 163 11.21 -21.91 7.46
CA GLY A 163 12.62 -21.64 7.66
C GLY A 163 12.97 -20.14 7.56
N PRO A 164 14.26 -19.79 7.72
CA PRO A 164 14.70 -18.41 7.67
C PRO A 164 14.70 -17.86 6.23
N ILE A 165 14.52 -16.54 6.10
CA ILE A 165 14.62 -15.82 4.83
C ILE A 165 16.05 -15.28 4.68
N THR A 166 16.75 -15.67 3.62
CA THR A 166 18.09 -15.15 3.31
C THR A 166 18.01 -14.06 2.23
N LEU A 167 18.27 -12.81 2.61
CA LEU A 167 18.20 -11.63 1.73
C LEU A 167 19.57 -11.19 1.19
N GLY A 168 20.61 -11.97 1.48
CA GLY A 168 21.97 -11.74 1.01
C GLY A 168 22.99 -12.57 1.79
N SER A 169 24.27 -12.45 1.43
CA SER A 169 25.36 -13.17 2.11
C SER A 169 25.57 -12.73 3.57
N GLN A 170 24.99 -11.59 3.96
CA GLN A 170 25.16 -10.98 5.28
C GLN A 170 23.84 -10.80 6.05
N LEU A 171 22.69 -11.18 5.47
CA LEU A 171 21.38 -10.95 6.06
C LEU A 171 20.52 -12.21 6.00
N THR A 172 20.18 -12.73 7.17
CA THR A 172 19.25 -13.83 7.34
C THR A 172 18.26 -13.47 8.43
N ILE A 173 16.99 -13.50 8.10
CA ILE A 173 15.87 -13.23 8.99
C ILE A 173 15.38 -14.57 9.53
N PRO A 174 15.31 -14.76 10.86
CA PRO A 174 14.73 -15.96 11.43
C PRO A 174 13.24 -16.04 11.10
N HIS A 175 12.69 -17.26 11.05
CA HIS A 175 11.25 -17.46 11.00
C HIS A 175 10.55 -16.80 12.21
N GLY A 176 9.36 -16.23 11.98
CA GLY A 176 8.51 -15.62 12.99
C GLY A 176 7.65 -16.64 13.75
N THR A 177 6.45 -16.22 14.13
CA THR A 177 5.49 -17.02 14.90
C THR A 177 4.35 -17.61 14.08
N GLY A 178 4.29 -17.31 12.79
CA GLY A 178 3.22 -17.68 11.87
C GLY A 178 3.73 -18.51 10.70
N GLY A 179 3.57 -18.01 9.48
CA GLY A 179 4.04 -18.61 8.22
C GLY A 179 2.95 -19.16 7.31
N GLY A 180 1.70 -19.20 7.77
CA GLY A 180 0.56 -19.71 7.02
C GLY A 180 -0.60 -18.71 6.94
N CYS A 181 -1.79 -19.20 6.58
CA CYS A 181 -2.99 -18.37 6.47
C CYS A 181 -3.38 -17.71 7.78
N VAL A 182 -3.74 -16.44 7.74
CA VAL A 182 -4.44 -15.73 8.81
C VAL A 182 -5.84 -16.36 8.98
N THR A 183 -6.25 -16.65 10.21
CA THR A 183 -7.51 -17.39 10.50
C THR A 183 -8.49 -16.68 11.42
N ASN A 184 -8.15 -15.48 11.91
CA ASN A 184 -8.97 -14.69 12.82
C ASN A 184 -9.01 -13.22 12.38
N GLY A 185 -9.91 -12.43 12.99
CA GLY A 185 -10.11 -11.02 12.66
C GLY A 185 -10.82 -10.76 11.31
N PRO A 186 -10.96 -9.48 10.92
CA PRO A 186 -11.83 -9.06 9.82
C PRO A 186 -11.48 -9.60 8.43
N PHE A 187 -10.22 -10.00 8.23
CA PHE A 187 -9.63 -10.38 6.94
C PHE A 187 -9.20 -11.87 6.86
N ALA A 188 -9.61 -12.72 7.82
CA ALA A 188 -9.26 -14.15 7.86
C ALA A 188 -9.59 -14.94 6.58
N ASN A 189 -10.64 -14.55 5.84
CA ASN A 189 -11.08 -15.22 4.62
C ASN A 189 -10.71 -14.45 3.35
N MET A 190 -9.79 -13.50 3.46
CA MET A 190 -9.35 -12.70 2.34
C MET A 190 -8.52 -13.54 1.37
N ILE A 191 -8.84 -13.43 0.09
CA ILE A 191 -8.01 -13.93 -1.01
C ILE A 191 -7.00 -12.84 -1.35
N ALA A 192 -5.71 -13.18 -1.37
CA ALA A 192 -4.59 -12.36 -1.82
C ALA A 192 -4.04 -12.94 -3.13
N PRO A 193 -4.62 -12.58 -4.29
CA PRO A 193 -4.53 -13.39 -5.51
C PRO A 193 -3.21 -13.32 -6.28
N LEU A 194 -2.36 -12.34 -6.00
CA LEU A 194 -1.04 -12.22 -6.59
C LEU A 194 -0.08 -13.13 -5.82
N LYS A 195 0.53 -14.08 -6.53
CA LYS A 195 1.56 -14.95 -5.97
C LYS A 195 2.80 -14.15 -5.57
N PHE A 196 3.60 -14.72 -4.67
CA PHE A 196 4.89 -14.15 -4.30
C PHE A 196 5.78 -13.91 -5.54
N ILE A 197 6.32 -12.71 -5.64
CA ILE A 197 7.34 -12.33 -6.64
C ILE A 197 8.62 -12.01 -5.88
N ASP A 198 9.69 -12.68 -6.26
CA ASP A 198 11.00 -12.53 -5.61
C ASP A 198 11.52 -11.08 -5.78
N PRO A 199 11.89 -10.39 -4.68
CA PRO A 199 12.42 -9.02 -4.75
C PRO A 199 13.64 -8.84 -5.66
N THR A 200 14.40 -9.91 -5.93
CA THR A 200 15.53 -9.88 -6.87
C THR A 200 15.12 -9.58 -8.31
N GLN A 201 13.83 -9.67 -8.66
CA GLN A 201 13.34 -9.28 -9.98
C GLN A 201 13.57 -7.80 -10.29
N LEU A 202 13.67 -6.94 -9.27
CA LEU A 202 14.05 -5.52 -9.42
C LEU A 202 15.38 -5.32 -10.14
N ALA A 203 16.34 -6.24 -9.96
CA ALA A 203 17.65 -6.17 -10.61
C ALA A 203 17.59 -6.38 -12.12
N THR A 204 16.47 -6.91 -12.64
CA THR A 204 16.25 -7.11 -14.08
C THR A 204 15.28 -6.10 -14.67
N GLY A 205 14.57 -5.33 -13.84
CA GLY A 205 13.52 -4.41 -14.26
C GLY A 205 12.31 -5.06 -14.92
N THR A 206 12.16 -6.39 -14.83
CA THR A 206 11.13 -7.14 -15.55
C THR A 206 10.30 -7.97 -14.58
N LEU A 207 8.98 -7.82 -14.65
CA LEU A 207 8.06 -8.69 -13.91
C LEU A 207 7.97 -10.07 -14.59
N PRO A 208 7.76 -11.16 -13.83
CA PRO A 208 7.43 -12.46 -14.40
C PRO A 208 6.20 -12.37 -15.33
N ALA A 209 6.19 -13.15 -16.41
CA ALA A 209 5.10 -13.13 -17.40
C ALA A 209 3.73 -13.45 -16.79
N ASP A 210 3.69 -14.16 -15.67
CA ASP A 210 2.50 -14.56 -14.95
C ASP A 210 2.24 -13.73 -13.68
N ALA A 211 2.88 -12.55 -13.54
CA ALA A 211 2.77 -11.68 -12.35
C ALA A 211 1.34 -11.31 -11.96
N PHE A 212 0.44 -11.17 -12.94
CA PHE A 212 -0.97 -10.78 -12.72
C PHE A 212 -1.95 -11.96 -12.79
N THR A 213 -1.46 -13.19 -12.90
CA THR A 213 -2.31 -14.39 -12.93
C THR A 213 -3.07 -14.51 -11.61
N TYR A 214 -4.36 -14.82 -11.69
CA TYR A 214 -5.15 -15.12 -10.49
C TYR A 214 -4.66 -16.41 -9.83
N ASN A 215 -4.39 -16.34 -8.53
CA ASN A 215 -4.14 -17.49 -7.67
C ASN A 215 -5.08 -17.43 -6.47
N GLU A 216 -5.66 -18.55 -6.05
CA GLU A 216 -6.51 -18.56 -4.86
C GLU A 216 -5.64 -18.79 -3.62
N ILE A 217 -4.97 -17.73 -3.15
CA ILE A 217 -4.07 -17.74 -1.99
C ILE A 217 -4.73 -16.97 -0.84
N CYS A 218 -4.70 -17.51 0.37
CA CYS A 218 -5.14 -16.79 1.57
C CYS A 218 -4.18 -15.64 1.93
N LEU A 219 -4.64 -14.67 2.71
CA LEU A 219 -3.74 -13.75 3.41
C LEU A 219 -2.83 -14.56 4.36
N MET A 220 -1.51 -14.44 4.23
CA MET A 220 -0.53 -15.13 5.08
C MET A 220 0.33 -14.11 5.82
N ARG A 221 0.71 -14.44 7.06
CA ARG A 221 1.61 -13.64 7.88
C ARG A 221 2.54 -14.53 8.68
N ASP A 222 3.72 -14.00 8.99
CA ASP A 222 4.72 -14.60 9.86
C ASP A 222 5.27 -13.51 10.79
N LEU A 223 4.47 -13.10 11.78
CA LEU A 223 4.81 -11.97 12.63
C LEU A 223 6.16 -12.19 13.33
N ASN A 224 7.04 -11.18 13.25
CA ASN A 224 8.45 -11.38 13.57
C ASN A 224 9.01 -10.29 14.50
N ALA A 225 8.89 -10.53 15.80
CA ALA A 225 9.39 -9.63 16.84
C ALA A 225 10.92 -9.45 16.78
N TYR A 226 11.68 -10.42 16.24
CA TYR A 226 13.13 -10.24 16.06
C TYR A 226 13.40 -9.14 15.04
N VAL A 227 12.71 -9.16 13.89
CA VAL A 227 12.84 -8.12 12.87
C VAL A 227 12.41 -6.78 13.45
N SER A 228 11.26 -6.72 14.13
CA SER A 228 10.77 -5.46 14.68
C SER A 228 11.72 -4.84 15.71
N GLN A 229 12.25 -5.65 16.65
CA GLN A 229 13.22 -5.17 17.65
C GLN A 229 14.54 -4.74 17.01
N THR A 230 14.92 -5.35 15.89
CA THR A 230 16.21 -5.06 15.24
C THR A 230 16.13 -3.82 14.35
N TYR A 231 15.07 -3.67 13.57
CA TYR A 231 15.02 -2.71 12.46
C TYR A 231 13.94 -1.65 12.58
N THR A 232 12.93 -1.84 13.43
CA THR A 232 11.77 -0.93 13.50
C THR A 232 11.54 -0.38 14.90
N ASN A 233 12.55 -0.45 15.77
CA ASN A 233 12.45 0.07 17.14
C ASN A 233 12.49 1.62 17.18
N THR A 234 12.22 2.20 18.36
CA THR A 234 12.19 3.66 18.55
C THR A 234 13.52 4.34 18.20
N THR A 235 14.67 3.69 18.42
CA THR A 235 15.97 4.28 18.07
C THR A 235 16.12 4.46 16.56
N GLU A 236 15.75 3.45 15.76
CA GLU A 236 15.80 3.53 14.30
C GLU A 236 14.81 4.56 13.76
N LEU A 237 13.62 4.64 14.36
CA LEU A 237 12.61 5.64 14.00
C LEU A 237 13.09 7.07 14.23
N ILE A 238 13.67 7.36 15.40
CA ILE A 238 14.24 8.67 15.74
C ILE A 238 15.44 8.97 14.83
N ALA A 239 16.29 7.98 14.55
CA ALA A 239 17.42 8.16 13.65
C ALA A 239 16.96 8.63 12.26
N ALA A 240 15.92 8.00 11.69
CA ALA A 240 15.34 8.42 10.42
C ALA A 240 14.74 9.84 10.51
N ALA A 241 13.92 10.14 11.51
CA ALA A 241 13.32 11.47 11.69
C ALA A 241 14.35 12.60 11.93
N HIS A 242 15.59 12.23 12.28
CA HIS A 242 16.73 13.14 12.47
C HIS A 242 17.87 12.93 11.46
N ALA A 243 17.57 12.35 10.30
CA ALA A 243 18.54 12.20 9.22
C ALA A 243 19.11 13.55 8.79
N THR A 244 20.41 13.56 8.48
CA THR A 244 21.15 14.82 8.20
C THR A 244 20.88 15.41 6.82
N ASN A 245 20.29 14.64 5.90
CA ASN A 245 19.88 15.02 4.55
C ASN A 245 18.99 13.90 3.96
N ALA A 246 18.35 14.17 2.82
CA ALA A 246 17.47 13.21 2.15
C ALA A 246 18.15 11.88 1.78
N SER A 247 19.40 11.89 1.32
CA SER A 247 20.12 10.63 1.00
C SER A 247 20.38 9.78 2.24
N ASN A 248 20.66 10.41 3.40
CA ASN A 248 20.78 9.71 4.67
C ASN A 248 19.42 9.24 5.20
N PHE A 249 18.34 10.00 4.95
CA PHE A 249 16.98 9.59 5.27
C PHE A 249 16.60 8.32 4.51
N GLU A 250 16.79 8.30 3.18
CA GLU A 250 16.52 7.13 2.33
C GLU A 250 17.31 5.89 2.76
N LEU A 251 18.58 6.06 3.15
CA LEU A 251 19.42 4.98 3.66
C LEU A 251 18.85 4.35 4.96
N LEU A 252 18.36 5.18 5.89
CA LEU A 252 17.76 4.73 7.15
C LEU A 252 16.36 4.14 6.93
N LEU A 253 15.68 4.59 5.88
CA LEU A 253 14.35 4.14 5.52
C LEU A 253 14.39 2.77 4.85
N ASN A 254 15.14 2.63 3.76
CA ASN A 254 15.13 1.48 2.86
C ASN A 254 16.30 0.51 3.09
N GLY A 255 17.29 0.90 3.90
CA GLY A 255 18.51 0.12 4.11
C GLY A 255 19.42 0.11 2.88
N VAL A 256 20.25 -0.93 2.78
CA VAL A 256 21.11 -1.15 1.60
C VAL A 256 20.97 -2.59 1.15
N ILE A 257 20.49 -2.78 -0.08
CA ILE A 257 20.35 -4.13 -0.68
C ILE A 257 21.69 -4.86 -0.65
N GLY A 258 21.65 -6.11 -0.20
CA GLY A 258 22.84 -6.96 -0.08
C GLY A 258 23.71 -6.69 1.15
N SER A 259 23.33 -5.74 2.00
CA SER A 259 23.95 -5.50 3.31
C SER A 259 23.18 -6.17 4.46
N ALA A 260 23.62 -5.98 5.70
CA ALA A 260 22.90 -6.39 6.90
C ALA A 260 21.77 -5.42 7.33
N SER A 261 21.57 -4.30 6.62
CA SER A 261 20.59 -3.26 6.94
C SER A 261 19.33 -3.35 6.06
N LEU A 262 18.17 -3.46 6.70
CA LEU A 262 16.84 -3.37 6.07
C LEU A 262 16.27 -1.95 6.05
N GLY A 263 16.69 -1.09 6.99
CA GLY A 263 15.97 0.15 7.29
C GLY A 263 14.58 -0.09 7.91
N ILE A 264 13.93 0.99 8.35
CA ILE A 264 12.63 0.89 9.04
C ILE A 264 11.49 0.47 8.09
N HIS A 265 11.55 0.79 6.78
CA HIS A 265 10.53 0.42 5.80
C HIS A 265 10.58 -1.07 5.48
N SER A 266 11.70 -1.58 4.98
CA SER A 266 11.83 -3.00 4.70
C SER A 266 11.69 -3.81 5.99
N GLY A 267 12.23 -3.33 7.11
CA GLY A 267 12.07 -3.96 8.42
C GLY A 267 10.60 -4.10 8.81
N ALA A 268 9.76 -3.09 8.59
CA ALA A 268 8.33 -3.17 8.90
C ALA A 268 7.62 -4.20 8.01
N HIS A 269 7.95 -4.26 6.72
CA HIS A 269 7.44 -5.28 5.79
C HIS A 269 7.80 -6.70 6.24
N PHE A 270 9.09 -6.98 6.46
CA PHE A 270 9.59 -8.28 6.90
C PHE A 270 9.17 -8.65 8.34
N SER A 271 8.70 -7.68 9.13
CA SER A 271 8.16 -7.97 10.46
C SER A 271 6.74 -8.53 10.42
N VAL A 272 6.04 -8.39 9.29
CA VAL A 272 4.70 -8.95 9.08
C VAL A 272 4.77 -10.32 8.38
N GLY A 273 5.71 -10.50 7.47
CA GLY A 273 5.90 -11.78 6.77
C GLY A 273 4.89 -12.05 5.65
N GLY A 274 5.01 -13.20 5.00
CA GLY A 274 4.03 -13.69 4.03
C GLY A 274 4.01 -12.85 2.74
N GLN A 275 2.86 -12.27 2.37
CA GLN A 275 2.83 -11.37 1.21
C GLN A 275 3.66 -10.09 1.43
N MET A 276 3.86 -9.66 2.67
CA MET A 276 4.63 -8.46 3.00
C MET A 276 6.14 -8.62 2.75
N ASP A 277 6.65 -9.84 2.63
CA ASP A 277 8.06 -10.11 2.30
C ASP A 277 8.41 -9.84 0.82
N SER A 278 7.40 -9.52 -0.01
CA SER A 278 7.58 -9.18 -1.41
C SER A 278 7.28 -7.70 -1.65
N ILE A 279 8.32 -6.94 -1.99
CA ILE A 279 8.19 -5.53 -2.39
C ILE A 279 7.23 -5.31 -3.57
N HIS A 280 6.95 -6.35 -4.36
CA HIS A 280 6.00 -6.28 -5.45
C HIS A 280 4.56 -6.40 -4.97
N VAL A 281 4.26 -7.45 -4.17
CA VAL A 281 2.88 -7.88 -3.90
C VAL A 281 2.39 -7.56 -2.48
N SER A 282 3.18 -6.82 -1.68
CA SER A 282 2.88 -6.48 -0.28
C SER A 282 1.59 -5.69 -0.11
N ALA A 283 1.23 -4.83 -1.08
CA ALA A 283 0.01 -4.02 -1.05
C ALA A 283 -1.30 -4.82 -1.04
N GLN A 284 -1.24 -6.14 -1.18
CA GLN A 284 -2.38 -7.02 -0.95
C GLN A 284 -2.74 -7.13 0.54
N ASP A 285 -1.79 -7.07 1.46
CA ASP A 285 -2.08 -7.12 2.89
C ASP A 285 -2.70 -5.78 3.35
N PRO A 286 -3.89 -5.77 3.98
CA PRO A 286 -4.52 -4.55 4.49
C PRO A 286 -3.66 -3.72 5.45
N VAL A 287 -2.67 -4.32 6.12
CA VAL A 287 -1.75 -3.60 7.01
C VAL A 287 -0.72 -2.75 6.26
N TRP A 288 -0.55 -2.96 4.94
CA TRP A 288 0.31 -2.17 4.08
C TRP A 288 -0.02 -0.67 4.18
N TYR A 289 -1.31 -0.30 4.23
CA TYR A 289 -1.73 1.10 4.28
C TYR A 289 -1.38 1.76 5.62
N PRO A 290 -1.72 1.21 6.80
CA PRO A 290 -1.20 1.72 8.07
C PRO A 290 0.33 1.77 8.16
N LEU A 291 1.04 0.77 7.61
CA LEU A 291 2.51 0.75 7.56
C LEU A 291 3.03 1.94 6.77
N HIS A 292 2.59 2.12 5.52
CA HIS A 292 3.05 3.23 4.69
C HIS A 292 2.58 4.59 5.20
N THR A 293 1.47 4.65 5.94
CA THR A 293 1.03 5.87 6.62
C THR A 293 1.97 6.24 7.77
N MET A 294 2.61 5.26 8.42
CA MET A 294 3.69 5.50 9.39
C MET A 294 4.98 5.95 8.70
N ILE A 295 5.32 5.39 7.54
CA ILE A 295 6.45 5.87 6.73
C ILE A 295 6.26 7.33 6.32
N ASP A 296 5.05 7.68 5.86
CA ASP A 296 4.70 9.06 5.55
C ASP A 296 4.75 9.97 6.79
N ARG A 297 4.37 9.47 7.97
CA ARG A 297 4.53 10.19 9.25
C ARG A 297 5.99 10.47 9.58
N VAL A 298 6.89 9.52 9.37
CA VAL A 298 8.33 9.70 9.61
C VAL A 298 8.90 10.72 8.64
N TYR A 299 8.51 10.67 7.37
CA TYR A 299 8.89 11.67 6.38
C TYR A 299 8.39 13.07 6.75
N TRP A 300 7.10 13.19 7.08
CA TRP A 300 6.51 14.44 7.57
C TRP A 300 7.21 14.95 8.85
N SER A 301 7.61 14.05 9.75
CA SER A 301 8.34 14.41 10.97
C SER A 301 9.74 14.95 10.65
N TRP A 302 10.46 14.31 9.72
CA TRP A 302 11.77 14.79 9.26
C TRP A 302 11.67 16.19 8.63
N GLN A 303 10.67 16.41 7.75
CA GLN A 303 10.40 17.72 7.16
C GLN A 303 10.04 18.77 8.22
N THR A 304 9.31 18.38 9.27
CA THR A 304 8.93 19.26 10.38
C THR A 304 10.13 19.61 11.28
N ASN A 305 11.01 18.64 11.56
CA ASN A 305 12.22 18.83 12.36
C ASN A 305 13.28 19.66 11.62
N TYR A 306 13.33 19.55 10.28
CA TYR A 306 14.31 20.22 9.42
C TYR A 306 13.64 20.90 8.21
N PRO A 307 12.91 22.03 8.42
CA PRO A 307 12.19 22.70 7.34
C PRO A 307 13.06 23.15 6.16
N ASP A 308 14.33 23.48 6.42
CA ASP A 308 15.30 23.88 5.39
C ASP A 308 15.67 22.71 4.44
N LEU A 309 15.41 21.47 4.85
CA LEU A 309 15.65 20.25 4.08
C LEU A 309 14.36 19.65 3.50
N ALA A 310 13.18 20.23 3.78
CA ALA A 310 11.89 19.60 3.51
C ALA A 310 11.64 19.28 2.02
N ASP A 311 12.21 20.08 1.12
CA ASP A 311 12.12 19.93 -0.34
C ASP A 311 13.33 19.16 -0.94
N GLN A 312 14.25 18.66 -0.11
CA GLN A 312 15.43 17.95 -0.58
C GLN A 312 15.05 16.53 -1.07
N LEU A 313 15.51 16.18 -2.28
CA LEU A 313 15.51 14.81 -2.78
C LEU A 313 16.88 14.15 -2.58
N ASP A 314 16.93 12.82 -2.53
CA ASP A 314 18.14 12.04 -2.29
C ASP A 314 19.17 12.10 -3.43
N GLY A 315 18.77 12.62 -4.60
CA GLY A 315 19.58 12.75 -5.80
C GLY A 315 19.63 11.48 -6.66
N SER A 316 18.76 10.50 -6.41
CA SER A 316 18.69 9.25 -7.17
C SER A 316 17.84 9.37 -8.45
N THR A 317 17.79 8.28 -9.20
CA THR A 317 17.08 8.15 -10.48
C THR A 317 15.63 7.71 -10.28
N GLY A 318 14.81 7.74 -11.33
CA GLY A 318 13.37 7.40 -11.28
C GLY A 318 13.03 5.92 -11.44
N THR A 319 13.98 5.03 -11.19
CA THR A 319 13.85 3.58 -11.36
C THR A 319 14.68 2.86 -10.31
N ALA A 320 14.11 1.82 -9.72
CA ALA A 320 14.79 0.97 -8.74
C ALA A 320 16.14 0.48 -9.27
N LEU A 321 17.19 0.64 -8.46
CA LEU A 321 18.56 0.24 -8.81
C LEU A 321 19.07 0.86 -10.13
N ASN A 322 18.48 1.98 -10.56
CA ASN A 322 18.70 2.60 -11.87
C ASN A 322 18.56 1.59 -13.04
N THR A 323 17.57 0.70 -12.95
CA THR A 323 17.31 -0.36 -13.94
C THR A 323 15.87 -0.29 -14.47
N PRO A 324 15.65 -0.08 -15.77
CA PRO A 324 16.62 0.44 -16.74
C PRO A 324 17.14 1.82 -16.30
N GLU A 325 18.23 2.28 -16.90
CA GLU A 325 18.77 3.61 -16.59
C GLU A 325 17.72 4.71 -16.81
N SER A 326 17.58 5.61 -15.86
CA SER A 326 16.67 6.74 -15.93
C SER A 326 17.33 8.05 -15.44
N PRO A 327 16.79 9.22 -15.82
CA PRO A 327 17.31 10.50 -15.34
C PRO A 327 17.20 10.64 -13.82
N VAL A 328 18.05 11.50 -13.25
CA VAL A 328 17.90 11.97 -11.87
C VAL A 328 16.57 12.70 -11.73
N VAL A 329 15.83 12.36 -10.67
CA VAL A 329 14.55 12.99 -10.38
C VAL A 329 14.77 14.36 -9.75
N THR A 330 13.91 15.30 -10.13
CA THR A 330 13.86 16.66 -9.59
C THR A 330 12.46 16.97 -9.13
N LEU A 331 12.28 18.08 -8.41
CA LEU A 331 10.96 18.56 -8.02
C LEU A 331 10.00 18.78 -9.21
N ASP A 332 10.54 19.05 -10.41
CA ASP A 332 9.72 19.28 -11.62
C ASP A 332 9.52 18.00 -12.45
N SER A 333 10.06 16.86 -11.98
CA SER A 333 9.81 15.56 -12.60
C SER A 333 8.36 15.13 -12.37
N VAL A 334 7.77 14.51 -13.39
CA VAL A 334 6.42 13.96 -13.33
C VAL A 334 6.47 12.58 -12.68
N GLU A 335 5.58 12.37 -11.72
CA GLU A 335 5.42 11.11 -11.00
C GLU A 335 4.98 9.97 -11.93
N PRO A 336 5.36 8.72 -11.64
CA PRO A 336 4.72 7.54 -12.20
C PRO A 336 3.20 7.56 -11.93
N ASP A 337 2.40 7.14 -12.91
CA ASP A 337 0.93 7.13 -12.76
C ASP A 337 0.44 6.14 -11.69
N TRP A 338 -0.79 6.37 -11.22
CA TRP A 338 -1.49 5.49 -10.27
C TRP A 338 -2.61 4.70 -10.98
N GLY A 339 -2.37 4.29 -12.23
CA GLY A 339 -3.37 3.64 -13.07
C GLY A 339 -4.58 4.54 -13.32
N TYR A 340 -5.78 3.96 -13.32
CA TYR A 340 -7.00 4.72 -13.56
C TYR A 340 -7.40 5.64 -12.40
N PHE A 341 -6.79 5.49 -11.22
CA PHE A 341 -7.12 6.32 -10.06
C PHE A 341 -6.75 7.79 -10.25
N GLN A 342 -5.63 8.05 -10.94
CA GLN A 342 -5.19 9.38 -11.33
C GLN A 342 -4.54 9.34 -12.71
N LEU A 343 -5.10 10.09 -13.66
CA LEU A 343 -4.59 10.19 -15.04
C LEU A 343 -3.89 11.52 -15.31
N ASP A 344 -4.16 12.55 -14.50
CA ASP A 344 -3.52 13.84 -14.65
C ASP A 344 -2.06 13.76 -14.18
N PRO A 345 -1.09 14.25 -14.97
CA PRO A 345 0.30 14.34 -14.53
C PRO A 345 0.42 15.22 -13.28
N ILE A 346 1.13 14.72 -12.27
CA ILE A 346 1.47 15.45 -11.06
C ILE A 346 2.99 15.46 -10.92
N THR A 347 3.56 16.59 -10.55
CA THR A 347 4.99 16.72 -10.29
C THR A 347 5.33 16.39 -8.84
N VAL A 348 6.57 15.96 -8.60
CA VAL A 348 7.10 15.71 -7.24
C VAL A 348 6.85 16.91 -6.32
N ARG A 349 7.09 18.14 -6.81
CA ARG A 349 6.88 19.40 -6.08
C ARG A 349 5.50 19.54 -5.47
N GLU A 350 4.46 19.06 -6.17
CA GLU A 350 3.07 19.19 -5.74
C GLU A 350 2.72 18.24 -4.59
N LEU A 351 3.58 17.27 -4.29
CA LEU A 351 3.35 16.21 -3.32
C LEU A 351 4.27 16.29 -2.08
N ILE A 352 5.20 17.25 -2.03
CA ILE A 352 6.16 17.40 -0.93
C ILE A 352 5.49 17.80 0.40
N SER A 353 4.42 18.60 0.38
CA SER A 353 3.80 19.12 1.61
C SER A 353 2.42 18.55 1.85
N THR A 354 2.16 18.03 3.05
CA THR A 354 0.85 17.47 3.47
C THR A 354 -0.27 18.51 3.61
N THR A 355 0.05 19.79 3.42
CA THR A 355 -0.89 20.94 3.51
C THR A 355 -0.90 21.80 2.25
N ALA A 356 -0.32 21.30 1.15
CA ALA A 356 -0.34 21.95 -0.15
C ALA A 356 -0.72 20.94 -1.26
N GLY A 357 -0.89 21.44 -2.48
CA GLY A 357 -1.28 20.62 -3.61
C GLY A 357 -2.64 19.93 -3.35
N PRO A 358 -2.75 18.61 -3.52
CA PRO A 358 -3.99 17.89 -3.25
C PRO A 358 -4.25 17.65 -1.76
N PHE A 359 -3.27 17.91 -0.88
CA PHE A 359 -3.31 17.44 0.49
C PHE A 359 -3.82 18.48 1.49
N CYS A 360 -4.55 18.01 2.48
CA CYS A 360 -4.83 18.77 3.69
C CYS A 360 -4.94 17.86 4.91
N TYR A 361 -3.79 17.38 5.38
CA TYR A 361 -3.69 16.55 6.57
C TYR A 361 -2.40 16.78 7.35
N GLN A 362 -2.42 16.32 8.60
CA GLN A 362 -1.28 16.29 9.51
C GLN A 362 -1.30 14.99 10.32
N TYR A 363 -0.26 14.78 11.12
CA TYR A 363 -0.19 13.70 12.10
C TYR A 363 -0.41 14.25 13.51
N ASP A 364 -0.96 13.42 14.39
CA ASP A 364 -1.20 13.76 15.80
C ASP A 364 0.09 14.03 16.60
N THR A 365 1.22 13.48 16.14
CA THR A 365 2.50 13.50 16.84
C THR A 365 3.67 13.50 15.85
N VAL A 366 4.71 14.27 16.19
CA VAL A 366 6.01 14.30 15.49
C VAL A 366 6.94 13.25 16.11
N VAL A 367 7.67 12.51 15.29
CA VAL A 367 8.81 11.71 15.76
C VAL A 367 10.00 12.65 16.03
N SER A 368 10.46 12.72 17.27
CA SER A 368 11.49 13.65 17.75
C SER A 368 12.49 13.01 18.68
#